data_AF-A0A929T0B8-F1
#
_entry.id   AF-A0A929T0B8-F1
#
_cell.length_a   1.000
_cell.length_b   1.000
_cell.length_c   1.000
_cell.angle_alpha   90.00
_cell.angle_beta   90.00
_cell.angle_gamma   90.00
#
_symmetry.space_group_name_H-M   'P 1'
#
loop_
_entity.id
_entity.type
_entity.pdbx_description
1 polymer ?
#
loop_
_entity_poly.entity_id
_entity_poly.type
_entity_poly.pdbx_seq_one_letter_code
_entity_poly.pdbx_strand_id
1 'polypeptide(L)'
;VADKLHDRKPVNVLVYDSGNDGVFTCSGSNFESLLIEKAGGKNIFDDLHNKQWVTVSYEEVLARNPDLILIHDYDSPSVEEKIAEIKSNPTLSKLDCVKKEAFASITLESVLPGNRMAYAVESMAAAFFPNLF
;
A
#
# COMPACT_ATOMS: atom_id res chain seq x y z
N VAL A 1 14.95 -0.07 11.75
CA VAL A 1 13.52 0.29 11.53
C VAL A 1 12.71 0.19 12.82
N ALA A 2 12.59 -0.99 13.44
CA ALA A 2 11.78 -1.20 14.66
C ALA A 2 12.03 -0.20 15.81
N ASP A 3 13.30 0.08 16.16
CA ASP A 3 13.64 1.01 17.25
C ASP A 3 13.16 2.45 17.00
N LYS A 4 13.01 2.86 15.73
CA LYS A 4 12.51 4.20 15.36
C LYS A 4 10.97 4.30 15.37
N LEU A 5 10.27 3.16 15.38
CA LEU A 5 8.82 3.07 15.19
C LEU A 5 8.04 2.72 16.46
N HIS A 6 8.72 2.34 17.55
CA HIS A 6 8.13 1.82 18.80
C HIS A 6 6.93 2.61 19.35
N ASP A 7 6.95 3.96 19.28
CA ASP A 7 5.89 4.82 19.82
C ASP A 7 5.01 5.49 18.75
N ARG A 8 5.08 5.02 17.50
CA ARG A 8 4.36 5.62 16.38
C ARG A 8 3.07 4.87 16.10
N LYS A 9 2.01 5.63 15.79
CA LYS A 9 0.77 5.06 15.28
C LYS A 9 1.05 4.46 13.90
N PRO A 10 0.55 3.25 13.60
CA PRO A 10 0.69 2.67 12.28
C PRO A 10 0.06 3.55 11.20
N VAL A 11 0.71 3.66 10.05
CA VAL A 11 0.15 4.31 8.85
C VAL A 11 -0.83 3.34 8.20
N ASN A 12 -2.07 3.74 7.93
CA ASN A 12 -3.00 2.89 7.20
C ASN A 12 -2.63 2.86 5.72
N VAL A 13 -2.27 1.68 5.21
CA VAL A 13 -1.75 1.50 3.86
C VAL A 13 -2.75 0.71 3.02
N LEU A 14 -3.10 1.25 1.86
CA LEU A 14 -3.73 0.51 0.78
C LEU A 14 -2.66 0.02 -0.18
N VAL A 15 -2.63 -1.27 -0.49
CA VAL A 15 -1.85 -1.79 -1.61
C VAL A 15 -2.67 -1.68 -2.89
N TYR A 16 -2.12 -1.01 -3.89
CA TYR A 16 -2.71 -0.87 -5.21
C TYR A 16 -1.85 -1.63 -6.21
N ASP A 17 -2.30 -2.84 -6.53
CA ASP A 17 -1.69 -3.63 -7.58
C ASP A 17 -2.15 -3.16 -8.96
N SER A 18 -3.47 -3.13 -9.15
CA SER A 18 -4.14 -2.73 -10.38
C SER A 18 -5.57 -2.27 -10.09
N GLY A 19 -6.10 -1.43 -10.96
CA GLY A 19 -7.51 -1.04 -10.98
C GLY A 19 -8.22 -1.64 -12.18
N ASN A 20 -9.55 -1.74 -12.12
CA ASN A 20 -10.48 -1.82 -13.26
C ASN A 20 -11.92 -1.94 -12.70
N ASP A 21 -12.35 -3.17 -12.39
CA ASP A 21 -13.65 -3.49 -11.76
C ASP A 21 -13.65 -3.24 -10.24
N GLY A 22 -12.50 -2.86 -9.68
CA GLY A 22 -12.25 -2.59 -8.27
C GLY A 22 -10.75 -2.37 -8.04
N VAL A 23 -10.33 -2.28 -6.78
CA VAL A 23 -8.91 -2.25 -6.42
C VAL A 23 -8.44 -3.68 -6.18
N PHE A 24 -7.48 -4.13 -6.98
CA PHE A 24 -6.77 -5.36 -6.69
C PHE A 24 -5.69 -5.07 -5.65
N THR A 25 -5.80 -5.72 -4.49
CA THR A 25 -4.99 -5.45 -3.28
C THR A 25 -4.55 -6.76 -2.63
N CYS A 26 -3.54 -6.66 -1.78
CA CYS A 26 -3.15 -7.76 -0.91
C CYS A 26 -4.05 -7.81 0.34
N SER A 27 -4.31 -9.03 0.80
CA SER A 27 -5.09 -9.32 2.02
C SER A 27 -4.18 -9.48 3.25
N GLY A 28 -4.76 -9.62 4.44
CA GLY A 28 -4.02 -9.95 5.67
C GLY A 28 -3.24 -11.27 5.62
N SER A 29 -3.68 -12.24 4.81
CA SER A 29 -2.93 -13.50 4.61
C SER A 29 -1.77 -13.38 3.62
N ASN A 30 -1.60 -12.22 2.97
CA ASN A 30 -0.50 -11.98 2.04
C ASN A 30 0.80 -11.70 2.81
N PHE A 31 1.92 -12.18 2.27
CA PHE A 31 3.24 -11.91 2.81
C PHE A 31 3.57 -10.42 2.85
N GLU A 32 3.08 -9.65 1.88
CA GLU A 32 3.26 -8.20 1.84
C GLU A 32 2.66 -7.49 3.06
N SER A 33 1.54 -7.98 3.61
CA SER A 33 0.95 -7.44 4.83
C SER A 33 1.90 -7.52 6.02
N LEU A 34 2.71 -8.59 6.10
CA LEU A 34 3.76 -8.72 7.12
C LEU A 34 4.86 -7.68 6.92
N LEU A 35 5.28 -7.41 5.68
CA LEU A 35 6.30 -6.39 5.39
C LEU A 35 5.81 -4.98 5.75
N ILE A 36 4.55 -4.67 5.42
CA ILE A 36 3.89 -3.42 5.79
C ILE A 36 3.88 -3.25 7.31
N GLU A 37 3.51 -4.30 8.06
CA GLU A 37 3.53 -4.29 9.53
C GLU A 37 4.95 -4.01 10.07
N LYS A 38 5.97 -4.68 9.52
CA LYS A 38 7.38 -4.47 9.93
C LYS A 38 7.90 -3.07 9.59
N ALA A 39 7.34 -2.42 8.57
CA ALA A 39 7.62 -1.04 8.21
C ALA A 39 6.85 -0.01 9.05
N GLY A 40 5.98 -0.43 9.97
CA GLY A 40 5.14 0.44 10.79
C GLY A 40 3.88 0.92 10.09
N GLY A 41 3.46 0.22 9.02
CA GLY A 41 2.16 0.38 8.41
C GLY A 41 1.15 -0.63 8.94
N LYS A 42 -0.12 -0.44 8.58
CA LYS A 42 -1.20 -1.40 8.74
C LYS A 42 -1.90 -1.53 7.40
N ASN A 43 -1.93 -2.74 6.82
CA ASN A 43 -2.76 -2.99 5.64
C ASN A 43 -4.23 -2.77 6.03
N ILE A 44 -4.93 -1.90 5.31
CA ILE A 44 -6.34 -1.64 5.59
C ILE A 44 -7.25 -2.84 5.36
N PHE A 45 -6.79 -3.88 4.65
CA PHE A 45 -7.49 -5.14 4.39
C PHE A 45 -6.87 -6.34 5.13
N ASP A 46 -6.24 -6.08 6.28
CA ASP A 46 -5.62 -7.10 7.13
C ASP A 46 -6.60 -8.12 7.74
N ASP A 47 -7.90 -7.80 7.75
CA ASP A 47 -9.01 -8.66 8.18
C ASP A 47 -9.41 -9.73 7.14
N LEU A 48 -8.98 -9.59 5.89
CA LEU A 48 -9.29 -10.54 4.83
C LEU A 48 -8.27 -11.68 4.86
N HIS A 49 -8.74 -12.92 5.07
CA HIS A 49 -7.84 -14.07 5.20
C HIS A 49 -8.02 -15.18 4.16
N ASN A 50 -9.10 -15.13 3.37
CA ASN A 50 -9.51 -16.24 2.51
C ASN A 50 -8.62 -16.45 1.27
N LYS A 51 -8.00 -15.39 0.74
CA LYS A 51 -7.14 -15.39 -0.44
C LYS A 51 -6.04 -14.37 -0.27
N GLN A 52 -4.82 -14.65 -0.74
CA GLN A 52 -3.69 -13.72 -0.64
C GLN A 52 -3.92 -12.41 -1.41
N TRP A 53 -4.53 -12.50 -2.59
CA TRP A 53 -4.92 -11.35 -3.40
C TRP A 53 -6.43 -11.30 -3.57
N VAL A 54 -6.98 -10.11 -3.46
CA VAL A 54 -8.42 -9.87 -3.49
C VAL A 54 -8.72 -8.61 -4.29
N THR A 55 -9.86 -8.62 -4.97
CA THR A 55 -10.44 -7.41 -5.56
C THR A 55 -11.48 -6.86 -4.61
N VAL A 56 -11.31 -5.62 -4.19
CA VAL A 56 -12.23 -4.89 -3.29
C VAL A 56 -12.91 -3.76 -4.06
N SER A 57 -14.09 -3.36 -3.59
CA SER A 57 -14.81 -2.23 -4.19
C SER A 57 -14.14 -0.90 -3.88
N TYR A 58 -14.28 0.09 -4.77
CA TYR A 58 -13.76 1.44 -4.53
C TYR A 58 -14.43 2.09 -3.31
N GLU A 59 -15.70 1.78 -3.08
CA GLU A 59 -16.50 2.27 -1.95
C GLU A 59 -15.97 1.74 -0.63
N GLU A 60 -15.54 0.48 -0.59
CA GLU A 60 -14.93 -0.11 0.60
C GLU A 60 -13.58 0.54 0.92
N VAL A 61 -12.76 0.82 -0.12
CA VAL A 61 -11.52 1.58 0.04
C VAL A 61 -11.81 2.98 0.60
N LEU A 62 -12.81 3.67 0.05
CA LEU A 62 -13.22 4.99 0.53
C LEU A 62 -13.71 4.96 1.98
N ALA A 63 -14.46 3.93 2.37
CA ALA A 63 -14.95 3.76 3.73
C ALA A 63 -13.81 3.49 4.74
N ARG A 64 -12.76 2.76 4.32
CA ARG A 64 -11.59 2.48 5.16
C ARG A 64 -10.57 3.62 5.20
N ASN A 65 -10.61 4.55 4.24
CA ASN A 65 -9.83 5.80 4.16
C ASN A 65 -8.33 5.64 4.54
N PRO A 66 -7.50 5.00 3.69
CA PRO A 66 -6.07 4.87 3.93
C PRO A 66 -5.34 6.21 4.05
N ASP A 67 -4.25 6.21 4.81
CA ASP A 67 -3.33 7.34 4.96
C ASP A 67 -2.34 7.42 3.78
N LEU A 68 -2.03 6.28 3.15
CA LEU A 68 -1.09 6.16 2.04
C LEU A 68 -1.50 5.04 1.08
N ILE A 69 -1.20 5.22 -0.21
CA ILE A 69 -1.38 4.19 -1.24
C ILE A 69 0.00 3.69 -1.70
N LEU A 70 0.27 2.41 -1.47
CA LEU A 70 1.46 1.71 -1.92
C LEU A 70 1.17 1.05 -3.28
N ILE A 71 1.80 1.54 -4.33
CA ILE A 71 1.57 1.14 -5.72
C ILE A 71 2.62 0.11 -6.13
N HIS A 72 2.18 -1.01 -6.70
CA HIS A 72 3.12 -1.92 -7.35
C HIS A 72 3.68 -1.31 -8.62
N ASP A 73 5.00 -1.27 -8.71
CA ASP A 73 5.69 -0.87 -9.92
C ASP A 73 5.83 -2.08 -10.85
N TYR A 74 5.03 -2.05 -11.92
CA TYR A 74 5.16 -2.92 -13.08
C TYR A 74 5.67 -2.05 -14.22
N ASP A 75 6.65 -2.53 -14.99
CA ASP A 75 7.17 -1.79 -16.15
C ASP A 75 6.05 -1.32 -17.10
N SER A 76 4.90 -2.01 -17.10
CA SER A 76 3.64 -1.52 -17.67
C SER A 76 2.43 -2.15 -16.95
N PRO A 77 1.39 -1.38 -16.58
CA PRO A 77 1.32 0.09 -16.61
C PRO A 77 2.23 0.73 -15.55
N SER A 78 2.80 1.90 -15.88
CA SER A 78 3.75 2.61 -15.01
C SER A 78 3.10 3.11 -13.73
N VAL A 79 3.91 3.43 -12.71
CA VAL A 79 3.43 4.02 -11.46
C VAL A 79 2.64 5.31 -11.72
N GLU A 80 3.10 6.16 -12.64
CA GLU A 80 2.42 7.42 -13.00
C GLU A 80 1.07 7.16 -13.66
N GLU A 81 0.96 6.15 -14.52
CA GLU A 81 -0.30 5.75 -15.16
C GLU A 81 -1.30 5.30 -14.09
N LYS A 82 -0.86 4.45 -13.14
CA LYS A 82 -1.69 4.02 -12.00
C LYS A 82 -2.12 5.18 -11.11
N ILE A 83 -1.23 6.15 -10.84
CA ILE A 83 -1.58 7.36 -10.09
C ILE A 83 -2.64 8.17 -10.85
N ALA A 84 -2.52 8.30 -12.17
CA ALA A 84 -3.50 8.99 -12.99
C ALA A 84 -4.88 8.28 -12.98
N GLU A 85 -4.90 6.95 -13.03
CA GLU A 85 -6.12 6.14 -12.85
C GLU A 85 -6.77 6.39 -11.49
N ILE A 86 -5.99 6.34 -10.40
CA ILE A 86 -6.49 6.59 -9.05
C ILE A 86 -7.07 8.00 -8.92
N LYS A 87 -6.39 9.01 -9.49
CA LYS A 87 -6.84 10.41 -9.47
C LYS A 87 -8.05 10.68 -10.35
N SER A 88 -8.23 9.93 -11.43
CA SER A 88 -9.38 10.05 -12.34
C SER A 88 -10.61 9.30 -11.85
N ASN A 89 -10.44 8.31 -10.96
CA ASN A 89 -11.55 7.55 -10.39
C ASN A 89 -12.42 8.44 -9.46
N PRO A 90 -13.75 8.51 -9.66
CA PRO A 90 -14.64 9.42 -8.91
C PRO A 90 -14.81 9.06 -7.43
N THR A 91 -14.44 7.84 -7.03
CA THR A 91 -14.50 7.36 -5.65
C THR A 91 -13.14 7.50 -4.99
N LEU A 92 -12.07 7.01 -5.60
CA LEU A 92 -10.71 7.06 -5.03
C LEU A 92 -10.15 8.50 -4.96
N SER A 93 -10.48 9.37 -5.91
CA SER A 93 -10.07 10.79 -5.87
C SER A 93 -10.55 11.56 -4.64
N LYS A 94 -11.56 11.03 -3.93
CA LYS A 94 -12.09 11.62 -2.69
C LYS A 94 -11.26 11.29 -1.46
N LEU A 95 -10.37 10.29 -1.53
CA LEU A 95 -9.50 9.89 -0.45
C LEU A 95 -8.56 11.03 -0.05
N ASP A 96 -8.32 11.18 1.25
CA ASP A 96 -7.45 12.24 1.74
C ASP A 96 -5.98 12.02 1.36
N CYS A 97 -5.54 10.76 1.29
CA CYS A 97 -4.22 10.40 0.80
C CYS A 97 -4.02 10.77 -0.68
N VAL A 98 -5.05 10.62 -1.52
CA VAL A 98 -5.00 11.00 -2.94
C VAL A 98 -4.89 12.52 -3.11
N LYS A 99 -5.66 13.29 -2.34
CA LYS A 99 -5.58 14.77 -2.34
C LYS A 99 -4.22 15.29 -1.87
N LYS A 100 -3.58 14.59 -0.95
CA LYS A 100 -2.25 14.91 -0.40
C LYS A 100 -1.10 14.35 -1.24
N GLU A 101 -1.40 13.62 -2.31
CA GLU A 101 -0.43 12.89 -3.13
C GLU A 101 0.47 11.94 -2.32
N ALA A 102 -0.11 11.31 -1.29
CA ALA A 102 0.56 10.33 -0.45
C ALA A 102 0.61 8.96 -1.15
N PHE A 103 1.49 8.87 -2.15
CA PHE A 103 1.77 7.67 -2.92
C PHE A 103 3.20 7.18 -2.65
N ALA A 104 3.36 5.88 -2.50
CA ALA A 104 4.65 5.22 -2.49
C ALA A 104 4.65 4.14 -3.57
N SER A 105 5.81 3.83 -4.14
CA SER A 105 5.94 2.71 -5.08
C SER A 105 6.84 1.62 -4.51
N ILE A 106 6.55 0.38 -4.88
CA ILE A 106 7.42 -0.75 -4.60
C ILE A 106 7.36 -1.76 -5.74
N THR A 107 8.50 -2.34 -6.11
CA THR A 107 8.52 -3.40 -7.12
C THR A 107 7.96 -4.69 -6.54
N LEU A 108 7.15 -5.42 -7.32
CA LEU A 108 6.57 -6.70 -6.87
C LEU A 108 7.65 -7.69 -6.41
N GLU A 109 8.81 -7.71 -7.08
CA GLU A 109 9.95 -8.56 -6.71
C GLU A 109 10.47 -8.31 -5.28
N SER A 110 10.30 -7.10 -4.76
CA SER A 110 10.76 -6.72 -3.42
C SER A 110 9.82 -7.18 -2.31
N VAL A 111 8.55 -7.42 -2.63
CA VAL A 111 7.52 -7.89 -1.68
C VAL A 111 7.33 -9.40 -1.68
N LEU A 112 8.14 -10.13 -2.46
CA LEU A 112 8.19 -11.59 -2.43
C LEU A 112 9.23 -12.10 -1.40
N PRO A 113 9.05 -13.33 -0.85
CA PRO A 113 10.04 -13.93 0.03
C PRO A 113 11.41 -14.03 -0.65
N GLY A 114 12.42 -13.36 -0.09
CA GLY A 114 13.75 -13.29 -0.69
C GLY A 114 14.74 -12.43 0.10
N ASN A 115 15.95 -12.28 -0.44
CA ASN A 115 17.02 -11.48 0.18
C ASN A 115 16.75 -9.97 0.18
N ARG A 116 15.74 -9.51 -0.58
CA ARG A 116 15.38 -8.08 -0.70
C ARG A 116 14.42 -7.58 0.38
N MET A 117 13.84 -8.47 1.19
CA MET A 117 12.80 -8.12 2.16
C MET A 117 13.23 -7.05 3.18
N ALA A 118 14.48 -7.10 3.64
CA ALA A 118 14.98 -6.10 4.58
C ALA A 118 14.98 -4.69 3.96
N TYR A 119 15.45 -4.58 2.71
CA TYR A 119 15.43 -3.35 1.95
C TYR A 119 13.99 -2.89 1.62
N ALA A 120 13.08 -3.83 1.34
CA ALA A 120 11.68 -3.52 1.15
C ALA A 120 11.06 -2.86 2.38
N VAL A 121 11.30 -3.42 3.57
CA VAL A 121 10.84 -2.85 4.85
C VAL A 121 11.45 -1.48 5.11
N GLU A 122 12.72 -1.27 4.79
CA GLU A 122 13.38 0.03 4.93
C GLU A 122 12.79 1.08 3.99
N SER A 123 12.60 0.74 2.71
CA SER A 123 11.98 1.61 1.72
C SER A 123 10.54 1.96 2.09
N MET A 124 9.74 0.98 2.51
CA MET A 124 8.38 1.22 3.01
C MET A 124 8.39 2.13 4.23
N ALA A 125 9.26 1.87 5.21
CA ALA A 125 9.34 2.69 6.43
C ALA A 125 9.74 4.14 6.13
N ALA A 126 10.66 4.36 5.19
CA ALA A 126 11.01 5.70 4.72
C ALA A 126 9.85 6.40 4.03
N ALA A 127 9.06 5.66 3.22
CA ALA A 127 7.88 6.20 2.57
C ALA A 127 6.73 6.52 3.56
N PHE A 128 6.53 5.67 4.57
CA PHE A 128 5.49 5.85 5.60
C PHE A 128 5.84 6.99 6.56
N PHE A 129 7.15 7.22 6.79
CA PHE A 129 7.64 8.19 7.75
C PHE A 129 8.80 9.04 7.18
N PRO A 130 8.53 9.92 6.18
CA PRO A 130 9.57 10.67 5.47
C PRO A 130 10.35 11.68 6.35
N ASN A 131 9.89 11.95 7.56
CA ASN A 131 10.57 12.82 8.53
C ASN A 131 11.44 12.05 9.56
N LEU A 132 11.49 10.71 9.49
CA LEU A 132 12.18 9.84 10.46
C LEU A 132 13.37 9.07 9.86
N PHE A 133 13.43 9.00 8.53
CA PHE A 133 14.43 8.31 7.73
C PHE A 133 14.97 9.29 6.69
#